data_AF-A0A6J4JB57-F1
#
_entry.id   AF-A0A6J4JB57-F1
#
_cell.length_a   1.000
_cell.length_b   1.000
_cell.length_c   1.000
_cell.angle_alpha   90.00
_cell.angle_beta   90.00
_cell.angle_gamma   90.00
#
_symmetry.space_group_name_H-M   'P 1'
#
loop_
_entity.id
_entity.type
_entity.pdbx_description
1 polymer ?
#
loop_
_entity_poly.entity_id
_entity_poly.type
_entity_poly.pdbx_seq_one_letter_code
_entity_poly.pdbx_strand_id
1 'polypeptide(L)'
;MAWKHRLPLRFVSVLLVVLTGCRPASVEERAYGLLTATLQAGEKGTRQRNRVELMKITYAVNAQGRRAEDVAYATKVEALQQSTDSLLGFLAQLQGDVLSISKAKPGRKRAVQVYLAGNGSPQSRSKLNSLYELLREYRKPLGDVLRQEVPADVMFPSGSRATNDSPDPWRAFLHPFREVTATEALALLAAYKTRVLLLQTQANEYAASRIGVRVIRDGRIALIANPERDSVKIGSTYEADLYLTIGLTNWTLYKAVIDGKTVNTFPPRATLTATRGKDGKPQLWEAQLYLFNEHDEDTVLTIRRPFPLHESISSASPVKP
;
A
#
# COMPACT_ATOMS: atom_id res chain seq x y z
N MET A 1 -0.36 -15.86 -10.65
CA MET A 1 -0.17 -14.76 -11.62
C MET A 1 -0.86 -13.51 -11.10
N ALA A 2 -0.14 -12.63 -10.41
CA ALA A 2 -0.67 -11.37 -9.91
C ALA A 2 -0.13 -10.23 -10.78
N TRP A 3 -1.03 -9.50 -11.44
CA TRP A 3 -0.72 -8.35 -12.28
C TRP A 3 -0.08 -7.22 -11.46
N LYS A 4 1.22 -7.01 -11.65
CA LYS A 4 1.94 -5.80 -11.22
C LYS A 4 1.64 -4.65 -12.19
N HIS A 5 0.56 -3.91 -11.96
CA HIS A 5 0.45 -2.54 -12.47
C HIS A 5 0.48 -1.56 -11.28
N ARG A 6 1.69 -1.36 -10.73
CA ARG A 6 2.00 -0.10 -10.07
C ARG A 6 2.32 0.88 -11.19
N LEU A 7 1.31 1.63 -11.65
CA LEU A 7 1.57 2.82 -12.46
C LEU A 7 2.40 3.77 -11.58
N PRO A 8 3.68 4.04 -11.90
CA PRO A 8 4.46 4.96 -11.11
C PRO A 8 3.80 6.33 -11.21
N LEU A 9 3.70 7.02 -10.08
CA LEU A 9 3.16 8.38 -9.95
C LEU A 9 3.69 9.39 -10.98
N ARG A 10 4.87 9.12 -11.56
CA ARG A 10 5.49 9.87 -12.65
C ARG A 10 4.74 9.79 -13.98
N PHE A 11 3.94 8.75 -14.24
CA PHE A 11 3.21 8.60 -15.51
C PHE A 11 2.11 9.66 -15.70
N VAL A 12 1.45 10.08 -14.61
CA VAL A 12 0.41 11.12 -14.68
C VAL A 12 1.04 12.47 -15.03
N SER A 13 2.21 12.76 -14.46
CA SER A 13 2.97 13.99 -14.76
C SER A 13 3.51 14.02 -16.19
N VAL A 14 3.97 12.87 -16.73
CA VAL A 14 4.48 12.77 -18.11
C VAL A 14 3.35 12.92 -19.14
N LEU A 15 2.15 12.40 -18.85
CA LEU A 15 1.02 12.52 -19.79
C LEU A 15 0.54 13.97 -19.96
N LEU A 16 0.70 14.80 -18.93
CA LEU A 16 0.36 16.23 -18.95
C LEU A 16 1.34 17.07 -19.78
N VAL A 17 2.60 16.64 -19.93
CA VAL A 17 3.67 17.40 -20.61
C VAL A 17 3.72 17.12 -22.12
N VAL A 18 3.27 15.96 -22.59
CA VAL A 18 3.36 15.57 -24.02
C VAL A 18 2.27 16.21 -24.88
N LEU A 19 1.20 16.76 -24.29
CA LEU A 19 0.07 17.31 -25.05
C LEU A 19 0.27 18.75 -25.54
N THR A 20 1.25 19.50 -25.04
CA THR A 20 1.45 20.92 -25.36
C THR A 20 2.28 21.18 -26.63
N GLY A 21 2.48 20.19 -27.50
CA GLY A 21 3.27 20.31 -28.74
C GLY A 21 2.40 20.41 -30.00
N CYS A 22 2.22 21.63 -30.52
CA CYS A 22 1.77 21.96 -31.89
C CYS A 22 0.73 21.01 -32.53
N ARG A 23 -0.45 20.87 -31.92
CA ARG A 23 -1.60 20.17 -32.51
C ARG A 23 -2.76 21.13 -32.72
N PRO A 24 -3.64 20.89 -33.72
CA PRO A 24 -4.83 21.71 -33.90
C PRO A 24 -5.70 21.63 -32.63
N ALA A 25 -6.27 22.76 -32.22
CA ALA A 25 -7.01 22.91 -30.95
C ALA A 25 -8.10 21.83 -30.73
N SER A 26 -8.71 21.33 -31.81
CA SER A 26 -9.73 20.27 -31.74
C SER A 26 -9.20 18.89 -31.34
N VAL A 27 -7.92 18.59 -31.60
CA VAL A 27 -7.25 17.34 -31.19
C VAL A 27 -6.85 17.40 -29.73
N GLU A 28 -6.40 18.58 -29.27
CA GLU A 28 -6.01 18.83 -27.88
C GLU A 28 -7.23 18.77 -26.94
N GLU A 29 -8.35 19.40 -27.31
CA GLU A 29 -9.61 19.30 -26.55
C GLU A 29 -10.12 17.86 -26.44
N ARG A 30 -10.05 17.07 -27.52
CA ARG A 30 -10.41 15.64 -27.48
C ARG A 30 -9.49 14.85 -26.56
N ALA A 31 -8.19 15.13 -26.56
CA ALA A 31 -7.24 14.45 -25.69
C ALA A 31 -7.52 14.74 -24.21
N TYR A 32 -7.79 16.01 -23.85
CA TYR A 32 -8.17 16.37 -22.48
C TYR A 32 -9.53 15.79 -22.07
N GLY A 33 -10.49 15.72 -22.99
CA GLY A 33 -11.77 15.06 -22.75
C GLY A 33 -11.62 13.57 -22.45
N LEU A 34 -10.83 12.85 -23.25
CA LEU A 34 -10.52 11.43 -23.01
C LEU A 34 -9.78 11.22 -21.69
N LEU A 35 -8.76 12.03 -21.41
CA LEU A 35 -8.00 11.98 -20.15
C LEU A 35 -8.94 12.13 -18.94
N THR A 36 -9.83 13.12 -18.99
CA THR A 36 -10.81 13.37 -17.93
C THR A 36 -11.71 12.15 -17.71
N ALA A 37 -12.25 11.57 -18.80
CA ALA A 37 -13.10 10.38 -18.72
C ALA A 37 -12.35 9.17 -18.13
N THR A 38 -11.09 8.94 -18.53
CA THR A 38 -10.26 7.85 -17.99
C THR A 38 -10.00 8.03 -16.49
N LEU A 39 -9.65 9.25 -16.06
CA LEU A 39 -9.40 9.55 -14.64
C LEU A 39 -10.67 9.38 -13.79
N GLN A 40 -11.83 9.83 -14.29
CA GLN A 40 -13.12 9.65 -13.63
C GLN A 40 -13.54 8.19 -13.53
N ALA A 41 -13.28 7.37 -14.57
CA ALA A 41 -13.56 5.93 -14.53
C ALA A 41 -12.73 5.23 -13.43
N GLY A 42 -11.45 5.59 -13.28
CA GLY A 42 -10.57 5.04 -12.24
C GLY A 42 -10.89 5.51 -10.82
N GLU A 43 -11.52 6.67 -10.66
CA GLU A 43 -11.86 7.27 -9.37
C GLU A 43 -12.83 6.39 -8.57
N LYS A 44 -13.92 5.91 -9.17
CA LYS A 44 -14.92 5.07 -8.46
C LYS A 44 -14.29 3.80 -7.89
N GLY A 45 -13.46 3.13 -8.70
CA GLY A 45 -12.75 1.92 -8.29
C GLY A 45 -11.73 2.19 -7.17
N THR A 46 -11.02 3.31 -7.23
CA THR A 46 -10.04 3.68 -6.19
C THR A 46 -10.72 4.10 -4.88
N ARG A 47 -11.82 4.87 -4.94
CA ARG A 47 -12.66 5.18 -3.77
C ARG A 47 -13.16 3.92 -3.09
N GLN A 48 -13.70 2.97 -3.86
CA GLN A 48 -14.20 1.72 -3.31
C GLN A 48 -13.08 0.91 -2.65
N ARG A 49 -11.90 0.81 -3.29
CA ARG A 49 -10.74 0.14 -2.70
C ARG A 49 -10.30 0.79 -1.39
N ASN A 50 -10.23 2.12 -1.33
CA ASN A 50 -9.85 2.84 -0.12
C ASN A 50 -10.84 2.59 1.02
N ARG A 51 -12.15 2.61 0.74
CA ARG A 51 -13.20 2.27 1.72
C ARG A 51 -13.07 0.84 2.24
N VAL A 52 -12.87 -0.12 1.33
CA VAL A 52 -12.68 -1.53 1.71
C VAL A 52 -11.43 -1.70 2.57
N GLU A 53 -10.33 -1.01 2.28
CA GLU A 53 -9.13 -1.10 3.10
C GLU A 53 -9.34 -0.50 4.50
N LEU A 54 -10.05 0.63 4.61
CA LEU A 54 -10.45 1.20 5.90
C LEU A 54 -11.31 0.23 6.74
N MET A 55 -12.26 -0.46 6.09
CA MET A 55 -13.07 -1.48 6.77
C MET A 55 -12.21 -2.62 7.31
N LYS A 56 -11.20 -3.06 6.55
CA LYS A 56 -10.25 -4.10 7.01
C LYS A 56 -9.40 -3.63 8.17
N ILE A 57 -8.92 -2.38 8.13
CA ILE A 57 -8.17 -1.76 9.24
C ILE A 57 -9.03 -1.77 10.50
N THR A 58 -10.27 -1.29 10.39
CA THR A 58 -11.22 -1.24 11.52
C THR A 58 -11.52 -2.64 12.07
N TYR A 59 -11.71 -3.62 11.18
CA TYR A 59 -11.93 -5.00 11.56
C TYR A 59 -10.73 -5.58 12.32
N ALA A 60 -9.50 -5.36 11.82
CA ALA A 60 -8.30 -5.87 12.45
C ALA A 60 -8.08 -5.30 13.86
N VAL A 61 -8.33 -4.00 14.05
CA VAL A 61 -8.26 -3.34 15.37
C VAL A 61 -9.21 -4.01 16.36
N ASN A 62 -10.44 -4.30 15.93
CA ASN A 62 -11.42 -4.98 16.77
C ASN A 62 -11.04 -6.44 17.05
N ALA A 63 -10.55 -7.17 16.04
CA ALA A 63 -10.14 -8.57 16.17
C ALA A 63 -8.91 -8.75 17.08
N GLN A 64 -8.02 -7.75 17.14
CA GLN A 64 -6.82 -7.76 17.99
C GLN A 64 -7.07 -7.27 19.43
N GLY A 65 -8.33 -7.15 19.85
CA GLY A 65 -8.70 -6.76 21.21
C GLY A 65 -8.60 -5.26 21.49
N ARG A 66 -8.62 -4.42 20.45
CA ARG A 66 -8.71 -2.95 20.56
C ARG A 66 -7.58 -2.34 21.39
N ARG A 67 -6.33 -2.70 21.10
CA ARG A 67 -5.16 -2.07 21.71
C ARG A 67 -5.24 -0.55 21.52
N ALA A 68 -4.93 0.22 22.56
CA ALA A 68 -5.08 1.67 22.56
C ALA A 68 -4.34 2.34 21.39
N GLU A 69 -3.16 1.82 21.05
CA GLU A 69 -2.36 2.31 19.92
C GLU A 69 -3.04 2.08 18.57
N ASP A 70 -3.57 0.88 18.33
CA ASP A 70 -4.24 0.51 17.08
C ASP A 70 -5.55 1.29 16.90
N VAL A 71 -6.29 1.50 18.00
CA VAL A 71 -7.50 2.35 18.01
C VAL A 71 -7.16 3.80 17.67
N ALA A 72 -6.18 4.39 18.38
CA ALA A 72 -5.74 5.76 18.13
C ALA A 72 -5.27 5.94 16.68
N TYR A 73 -4.60 4.92 16.14
CA TYR A 73 -4.11 4.95 14.78
C TYR A 73 -5.24 4.79 13.75
N ALA A 74 -6.22 3.92 13.98
CA ALA A 74 -7.41 3.79 13.14
C ALA A 74 -8.22 5.11 13.08
N THR A 75 -8.36 5.82 14.19
CA THR A 75 -9.00 7.14 14.23
C THR A 75 -8.30 8.15 13.32
N LYS A 76 -6.96 8.10 13.19
CA LYS A 76 -6.23 8.96 12.23
C LYS A 76 -6.58 8.61 10.79
N VAL A 77 -6.72 7.32 10.46
CA VAL A 77 -7.11 6.88 9.10
C VAL A 77 -8.54 7.30 8.77
N GLU A 78 -9.45 7.23 9.74
CA GLU A 78 -10.83 7.73 9.60
C GLU A 78 -10.86 9.25 9.38
N ALA A 79 -10.09 10.02 10.15
CA ALA A 79 -9.97 11.47 9.97
C ALA A 79 -9.42 11.83 8.58
N LEU A 80 -8.43 11.06 8.10
CA LEU A 80 -7.90 11.21 6.74
C LEU A 80 -8.98 10.89 5.69
N GLN A 81 -9.79 9.84 5.87
CA GLN A 81 -10.89 9.52 4.97
C GLN A 81 -11.94 10.65 4.90
N GLN A 82 -12.32 11.23 6.04
CA GLN A 82 -13.23 12.37 6.08
C GLN A 82 -12.67 13.59 5.35
N SER A 83 -11.38 13.91 5.58
CA SER A 83 -10.70 15.00 4.89
C SER A 83 -10.61 14.75 3.38
N THR A 84 -10.32 13.51 2.96
CA THR A 84 -10.37 13.06 1.56
C THR A 84 -11.76 13.27 0.95
N ASP A 85 -12.83 12.84 1.62
CA ASP A 85 -14.20 12.97 1.11
C ASP A 85 -14.63 14.44 0.96
N SER A 86 -14.25 15.29 1.92
CA SER A 86 -14.47 16.74 1.85
C SER A 86 -13.78 17.39 0.64
N LEU A 87 -12.49 17.12 0.48
CA LEU A 87 -11.69 17.64 -0.64
C LEU A 87 -12.20 17.15 -2.00
N LEU A 88 -12.57 15.87 -2.09
CA LEU A 88 -13.14 15.31 -3.30
C LEU A 88 -14.52 15.88 -3.63
N GLY A 89 -15.33 16.19 -2.60
CA GLY A 89 -16.60 16.91 -2.76
C GLY A 89 -16.39 18.30 -3.33
N PHE A 90 -15.44 19.06 -2.79
CA PHE A 90 -15.10 20.39 -3.30
C PHE A 90 -14.58 20.35 -4.74
N LEU A 91 -13.69 19.41 -5.07
CA LEU A 91 -13.19 19.21 -6.44
C LEU A 91 -14.32 18.84 -7.42
N ALA A 92 -15.28 18.02 -7.00
CA ALA A 92 -16.45 17.67 -7.82
C ALA A 92 -17.36 18.88 -8.06
N GLN A 93 -17.56 19.73 -7.05
CA GLN A 93 -18.29 20.99 -7.20
C GLN A 93 -17.62 21.89 -8.24
N LEU A 94 -16.30 22.10 -8.15
CA LEU A 94 -15.56 22.89 -9.13
C LEU A 94 -15.69 22.35 -10.56
N GLN A 95 -15.64 21.02 -10.73
CA GLN A 95 -15.85 20.39 -12.04
C GLN A 95 -17.27 20.68 -12.59
N GLY A 96 -18.29 20.59 -11.73
CA GLY A 96 -19.68 20.92 -12.09
C GLY A 96 -19.86 22.38 -12.50
N ASP A 97 -19.23 23.30 -11.77
CA ASP A 97 -19.28 24.73 -12.07
C ASP A 97 -18.58 25.06 -13.40
N VAL A 98 -17.38 24.50 -13.63
CA VAL A 98 -16.64 24.68 -14.89
C VAL A 98 -17.43 24.15 -16.08
N LEU A 99 -18.07 22.98 -15.94
CA LEU A 99 -18.93 22.41 -16.97
C LEU A 99 -20.17 23.28 -17.25
N SER A 100 -20.74 23.87 -16.20
CA SER A 100 -21.92 24.74 -16.35
C SER A 100 -21.56 26.05 -17.04
N ILE A 101 -20.41 26.64 -16.69
CA ILE A 101 -19.87 27.84 -17.34
C ILE A 101 -19.56 27.56 -18.82
N SER A 102 -18.95 26.41 -19.13
CA SER A 102 -18.58 26.06 -20.50
C SER A 102 -19.79 25.87 -21.41
N LYS A 103 -20.89 25.29 -20.89
CA LYS A 103 -22.17 25.19 -21.60
C LYS A 103 -22.83 26.55 -21.83
N ALA A 104 -22.80 27.43 -20.84
CA ALA A 104 -23.42 28.76 -20.95
C ALA A 104 -22.63 29.73 -21.84
N LYS A 105 -21.29 29.57 -21.91
CA LYS A 105 -20.38 30.46 -22.65
C LYS A 105 -19.31 29.65 -23.38
N PRO A 106 -19.67 28.90 -24.45
CA PRO A 106 -18.73 28.05 -25.17
C PRO A 106 -17.53 28.86 -25.69
N GLY A 107 -16.32 28.32 -25.53
CA GLY A 107 -15.08 28.90 -26.03
C GLY A 107 -14.51 30.09 -25.23
N ARG A 108 -15.20 30.61 -24.20
CA ARG A 108 -14.68 31.75 -23.41
C ARG A 108 -13.73 31.32 -22.30
N LYS A 109 -12.42 31.17 -22.61
CA LYS A 109 -11.33 30.92 -21.63
C LYS A 109 -11.40 31.87 -20.42
N ARG A 110 -11.68 33.15 -20.67
CA ARG A 110 -11.76 34.20 -19.65
C ARG A 110 -12.85 33.96 -18.59
N ALA A 111 -13.96 33.28 -18.93
CA ALA A 111 -15.04 33.02 -17.98
C ALA A 111 -14.65 31.97 -16.92
N VAL A 112 -13.99 30.89 -17.36
CA VAL A 112 -13.47 29.82 -16.47
C VAL A 112 -12.34 30.35 -15.61
N GLN A 113 -11.42 31.12 -16.20
CA GLN A 113 -10.32 31.74 -15.48
C GLN A 113 -10.81 32.67 -14.37
N VAL A 114 -11.75 33.58 -14.69
CA VAL A 114 -12.31 34.51 -13.69
C VAL A 114 -13.04 33.75 -12.58
N TYR A 115 -13.74 32.66 -12.89
CA TYR A 115 -14.41 31.85 -11.88
C TYR A 115 -13.41 31.15 -10.93
N LEU A 116 -12.40 30.48 -11.49
CA LEU A 116 -11.45 29.68 -10.72
C LEU A 116 -10.43 30.55 -9.97
N ALA A 117 -9.75 31.43 -10.69
CA ALA A 117 -8.62 32.21 -10.19
C ALA A 117 -8.99 33.63 -9.71
N GLY A 118 -10.21 34.08 -9.98
CA GLY A 118 -10.60 35.46 -9.69
C GLY A 118 -9.71 36.47 -10.43
N ASN A 119 -9.41 37.57 -9.75
CA ASN A 119 -8.47 38.61 -10.16
C ASN A 119 -6.99 38.25 -9.90
N GLY A 120 -6.69 36.99 -9.56
CA GLY A 120 -5.31 36.47 -9.46
C GLY A 120 -4.54 36.90 -8.20
N SER A 121 -5.17 37.66 -7.30
CA SER A 121 -4.59 38.04 -6.00
C SER A 121 -4.79 36.93 -4.95
N PRO A 122 -3.79 36.61 -4.10
CA PRO A 122 -3.94 35.70 -2.95
C PRO A 122 -5.06 36.13 -1.98
N GLN A 123 -5.38 37.42 -1.93
CA GLN A 123 -6.43 37.98 -1.07
C GLN A 123 -7.82 37.93 -1.72
N SER A 124 -7.90 37.50 -2.98
CA SER A 124 -9.19 37.33 -3.67
C SER A 124 -9.92 36.10 -3.13
N ARG A 125 -11.25 36.17 -3.03
CA ARG A 125 -12.14 35.04 -2.72
C ARG A 125 -12.24 34.06 -3.91
N SER A 126 -11.10 33.70 -4.51
CA SER A 126 -11.06 32.76 -5.64
C SER A 126 -11.29 31.34 -5.16
N LYS A 127 -11.91 30.52 -6.02
CA LYS A 127 -12.16 29.10 -5.73
C LYS A 127 -10.86 28.30 -5.63
N LEU A 128 -9.84 28.69 -6.36
CA LEU A 128 -8.50 28.11 -6.25
C LEU A 128 -7.85 28.41 -4.89
N ASN A 129 -8.12 29.56 -4.26
CA ASN A 129 -7.60 29.84 -2.93
C ASN A 129 -8.20 28.88 -1.91
N SER A 130 -9.52 28.67 -1.95
CA SER A 130 -10.19 27.66 -1.14
C SER A 130 -9.67 26.24 -1.41
N LEU A 131 -9.41 25.88 -2.67
CA LEU A 131 -8.83 24.58 -3.01
C LEU A 131 -7.43 24.41 -2.41
N TYR A 132 -6.59 25.44 -2.52
CA TYR A 132 -5.23 25.43 -1.99
C TYR A 132 -5.22 25.27 -0.47
N GLU A 133 -6.08 26.00 0.23
CA GLU A 133 -6.24 25.90 1.68
C GLU A 133 -6.69 24.50 2.09
N LEU A 134 -7.69 23.92 1.42
CA LEU A 134 -8.11 22.54 1.67
C LEU A 134 -7.00 21.52 1.41
N LEU A 135 -6.21 21.70 0.35
CA LEU A 135 -5.05 20.84 0.07
C LEU A 135 -3.96 20.98 1.13
N ARG A 136 -3.75 22.19 1.66
CA ARG A 136 -2.80 22.46 2.75
C ARG A 136 -3.27 21.80 4.05
N GLU A 137 -4.54 21.95 4.39
CA GLU A 137 -5.15 21.30 5.56
C GLU A 137 -5.12 19.78 5.46
N TYR A 138 -5.36 19.23 4.26
CA TYR A 138 -5.29 17.80 3.98
C TYR A 138 -3.91 17.17 4.24
N ARG A 139 -2.82 17.96 4.18
CA ARG A 139 -1.46 17.46 4.47
C ARG A 139 -1.32 16.97 5.91
N LYS A 140 -2.02 17.59 6.86
CA LYS A 140 -1.90 17.25 8.28
C LYS A 140 -2.40 15.83 8.59
N PRO A 141 -3.66 15.46 8.33
CA PRO A 141 -4.12 14.09 8.59
C PRO A 141 -3.35 13.05 7.75
N LEU A 142 -2.86 13.42 6.55
CA LEU A 142 -2.04 12.52 5.75
C LEU A 142 -0.68 12.25 6.40
N GLY A 143 -0.02 13.31 6.89
CA GLY A 143 1.25 13.19 7.62
C GLY A 143 1.10 12.45 8.94
N ASP A 144 -0.03 12.66 9.65
CA ASP A 144 -0.33 11.96 10.90
C ASP A 144 -0.45 10.44 10.72
N VAL A 145 -0.97 9.99 9.57
CA VAL A 145 -1.01 8.57 9.19
C VAL A 145 0.36 8.11 8.71
N LEU A 146 1.04 8.85 7.83
CA LEU A 146 2.33 8.41 7.27
C LEU A 146 3.52 8.55 8.25
N ARG A 147 3.32 9.16 9.42
CA ARG A 147 4.37 9.50 10.41
C ARG A 147 5.54 10.30 9.84
N GLN A 148 5.27 11.12 8.83
CA GLN A 148 6.25 11.97 8.20
C GLN A 148 5.59 13.27 7.74
N GLU A 149 6.37 14.35 7.68
CA GLU A 149 5.90 15.56 7.03
C GLU A 149 5.68 15.27 5.54
N VAL A 150 4.50 15.62 5.03
CA VAL A 150 4.19 15.49 3.61
C VAL A 150 4.63 16.77 2.91
N PRO A 151 5.63 16.75 2.02
CA PRO A 151 6.08 17.94 1.31
C PRO A 151 4.96 18.59 0.48
N ALA A 152 5.02 19.91 0.29
CA ALA A 152 3.97 20.65 -0.42
C ALA A 152 3.85 20.22 -1.89
N ASP A 153 4.98 19.93 -2.55
CA ASP A 153 5.07 19.46 -3.94
C ASP A 153 4.39 18.11 -4.19
N VAL A 154 4.22 17.29 -3.14
CA VAL A 154 3.44 16.04 -3.23
C VAL A 154 1.98 16.34 -3.57
N MET A 155 1.44 17.44 -3.04
CA MET A 155 0.06 17.91 -3.28
C MET A 155 -0.03 18.82 -4.49
N PHE A 156 0.99 19.64 -4.71
CA PHE A 156 1.07 20.61 -5.79
C PHE A 156 2.22 20.21 -6.72
N PRO A 157 2.04 19.20 -7.59
CA PRO A 157 3.07 18.88 -8.55
C PRO A 157 3.24 20.11 -9.44
N SER A 158 4.29 20.88 -9.15
CA SER A 158 4.74 21.93 -10.05
C SER A 158 5.04 21.22 -11.35
N GLY A 159 4.30 21.57 -12.41
CA GLY A 159 4.79 21.28 -13.76
C GLY A 159 6.25 21.72 -13.83
N SER A 160 7.07 21.05 -14.63
CA SER A 160 8.53 21.22 -14.78
C SER A 160 9.05 22.65 -15.05
N ARG A 161 8.19 23.66 -14.93
CA ARG A 161 8.44 25.10 -14.92
C ARG A 161 8.05 25.74 -13.57
N ALA A 162 8.40 25.12 -12.43
CA ALA A 162 8.81 25.97 -11.30
C ALA A 162 10.10 26.66 -11.76
N THR A 163 9.96 27.67 -12.61
CA THR A 163 11.10 28.50 -12.98
C THR A 163 11.64 29.10 -11.69
N ASN A 164 12.92 29.40 -11.66
CA ASN A 164 13.60 30.05 -10.54
C ASN A 164 12.96 31.40 -10.10
N ASP A 165 11.81 31.80 -10.67
CA ASP A 165 11.17 33.11 -10.57
C ASP A 165 10.03 33.20 -9.54
N SER A 166 9.62 32.11 -8.87
CA SER A 166 8.72 32.24 -7.71
C SER A 166 8.87 31.12 -6.68
N PRO A 167 9.53 31.40 -5.54
CA PRO A 167 9.57 30.47 -4.40
C PRO A 167 8.22 30.34 -3.67
N ASP A 168 7.20 31.12 -4.06
CA ASP A 168 5.88 31.12 -3.44
C ASP A 168 5.04 29.89 -3.89
N PRO A 169 4.75 28.93 -2.99
CA PRO A 169 4.00 27.71 -3.33
C PRO A 169 2.59 27.98 -3.84
N TRP A 170 1.98 29.11 -3.43
CA TRP A 170 0.66 29.52 -3.90
C TRP A 170 0.70 29.91 -5.39
N ARG A 171 1.72 30.68 -5.80
CA ARG A 171 1.90 31.06 -7.21
C ARG A 171 2.17 29.86 -8.10
N ALA A 172 2.99 28.92 -7.61
CA ALA A 172 3.27 27.66 -8.31
C ALA A 172 1.99 26.83 -8.49
N PHE A 173 1.11 26.78 -7.48
CA PHE A 173 -0.19 26.12 -7.58
C PHE A 173 -1.16 26.79 -8.57
N LEU A 174 -1.19 28.13 -8.60
CA LEU A 174 -2.06 28.88 -9.50
C LEU A 174 -1.63 28.78 -10.97
N HIS A 175 -0.34 28.63 -11.22
CA HIS A 175 0.24 28.75 -12.57
C HIS A 175 -0.44 27.84 -13.61
N PRO A 176 -0.70 26.53 -13.36
CA PRO A 176 -1.38 25.67 -14.32
C PRO A 176 -2.81 26.10 -14.66
N PHE A 177 -3.45 26.95 -13.86
CA PHE A 177 -4.81 27.45 -14.10
C PHE A 177 -4.84 28.82 -14.79
N ARG A 178 -3.67 29.41 -15.09
CA ARG A 178 -3.59 30.64 -15.85
C ARG A 178 -3.88 30.32 -17.32
N GLU A 179 -4.90 30.96 -17.88
CA GLU A 179 -5.27 30.88 -19.30
C GLU A 179 -5.78 29.52 -19.80
N VAL A 180 -6.30 28.68 -18.90
CA VAL A 180 -6.83 27.36 -19.28
C VAL A 180 -8.18 27.42 -19.96
N THR A 181 -8.40 26.50 -20.91
CA THR A 181 -9.73 26.18 -21.43
C THR A 181 -10.58 25.47 -20.37
N ALA A 182 -11.91 25.41 -20.58
CA ALA A 182 -12.78 24.62 -19.72
C ALA A 182 -12.35 23.14 -19.69
N THR A 183 -11.97 22.59 -20.83
CA THR A 183 -11.58 21.18 -20.96
C THR A 183 -10.25 20.89 -20.26
N GLU A 184 -9.27 21.79 -20.36
CA GLU A 184 -8.02 21.74 -19.59
C GLU A 184 -8.28 21.84 -18.08
N ALA A 185 -9.12 22.79 -17.65
CA ALA A 185 -9.47 22.96 -16.24
C ALA A 185 -10.14 21.69 -15.66
N LEU A 186 -11.04 21.06 -16.41
CA LEU A 186 -11.67 19.79 -16.02
C LEU A 186 -10.65 18.67 -15.88
N ALA A 187 -9.69 18.57 -16.80
CA ALA A 187 -8.63 17.58 -16.76
C ALA A 187 -7.68 17.79 -15.57
N LEU A 188 -7.29 19.04 -15.28
CA LEU A 188 -6.49 19.39 -14.11
C LEU A 188 -7.20 19.02 -12.80
N LEU A 189 -8.47 19.41 -12.66
CA LEU A 189 -9.26 19.05 -11.48
C LEU A 189 -9.43 17.53 -11.34
N ALA A 190 -9.61 16.79 -12.45
CA ALA A 190 -9.65 15.34 -12.42
C ALA A 190 -8.31 14.73 -11.96
N ALA A 191 -7.18 15.27 -12.43
CA ALA A 191 -5.86 14.84 -12.00
C ALA A 191 -5.64 15.05 -10.49
N TYR A 192 -6.09 16.19 -9.93
CA TYR A 192 -6.07 16.43 -8.49
C TYR A 192 -6.91 15.40 -7.72
N LYS A 193 -8.13 15.08 -8.17
CA LYS A 193 -8.97 14.04 -7.53
C LYS A 193 -8.26 12.69 -7.50
N THR A 194 -7.69 12.27 -8.63
CA THR A 194 -6.94 11.03 -8.72
C THR A 194 -5.73 11.05 -7.78
N ARG A 195 -5.00 12.16 -7.70
CA ARG A 195 -3.83 12.31 -6.82
C ARG A 195 -4.21 12.14 -5.35
N VAL A 196 -5.25 12.82 -4.88
CA VAL A 196 -5.78 12.71 -3.51
C VAL A 196 -6.13 11.25 -3.20
N LEU A 197 -6.81 10.57 -4.12
CA LEU A 197 -7.17 9.16 -3.95
C LEU A 197 -5.97 8.23 -3.86
N LEU A 198 -4.92 8.46 -4.66
CA LEU A 198 -3.69 7.69 -4.61
C LEU A 198 -2.92 7.90 -3.29
N LEU A 199 -2.92 9.14 -2.77
CA LEU A 199 -2.32 9.45 -1.47
C LEU A 199 -3.08 8.77 -0.33
N GLN A 200 -4.41 8.80 -0.36
CA GLN A 200 -5.23 8.01 0.58
C GLN A 200 -4.91 6.51 0.47
N THR A 201 -4.76 5.97 -0.75
CA THR A 201 -4.39 4.57 -0.93
C THR A 201 -3.06 4.29 -0.23
N GLN A 202 -2.02 5.07 -0.50
CA GLN A 202 -0.72 4.91 0.14
C GLN A 202 -0.81 4.97 1.67
N ALA A 203 -1.58 5.90 2.21
CA ALA A 203 -1.80 6.02 3.66
C ALA A 203 -2.53 4.81 4.24
N ASN A 204 -3.57 4.31 3.55
CA ASN A 204 -4.27 3.09 3.96
C ASN A 204 -3.36 1.86 3.90
N GLU A 205 -2.49 1.75 2.89
CA GLU A 205 -1.53 0.65 2.80
C GLU A 205 -0.51 0.68 3.94
N TYR A 206 0.02 1.86 4.24
CA TYR A 206 0.91 2.07 5.39
C TYR A 206 0.20 1.76 6.72
N ALA A 207 -1.07 2.14 6.84
CA ALA A 207 -1.83 1.83 8.04
C ALA A 207 -2.15 0.34 8.19
N ALA A 208 -2.51 -0.32 7.08
CA ALA A 208 -2.77 -1.74 7.04
C ALA A 208 -1.52 -2.56 7.39
N SER A 209 -0.32 -2.13 6.98
CA SER A 209 0.92 -2.79 7.38
C SER A 209 1.25 -2.56 8.86
N ARG A 210 0.98 -1.38 9.41
CA ARG A 210 1.26 -1.07 10.82
C ARG A 210 0.35 -1.83 11.78
N ILE A 211 -0.94 -1.93 11.48
CA ILE A 211 -1.94 -2.66 12.29
C ILE A 211 -1.87 -4.18 12.03
N GLY A 212 -1.06 -4.63 11.08
CA GLY A 212 -0.89 -6.05 10.78
C GLY A 212 -2.08 -6.66 10.02
N VAL A 213 -2.88 -5.86 9.33
CA VAL A 213 -3.99 -6.31 8.45
C VAL A 213 -3.50 -7.28 7.37
N ARG A 214 -2.24 -7.14 6.94
CA ARG A 214 -1.64 -7.92 5.85
C ARG A 214 -0.80 -9.13 6.28
N VAL A 215 -0.68 -9.41 7.60
CA VAL A 215 0.22 -10.45 8.14
C VAL A 215 -0.15 -11.88 7.73
N ILE A 216 -1.40 -12.13 7.29
CA ILE A 216 -1.91 -13.50 7.05
C ILE A 216 -2.34 -13.73 5.58
N ARG A 217 -2.01 -12.85 4.62
CA ARG A 217 -2.57 -12.99 3.26
C ARG A 217 -1.80 -13.90 2.31
N ASP A 218 -0.48 -14.03 2.46
CA ASP A 218 0.34 -14.85 1.55
C ASP A 218 1.05 -16.01 2.26
N GLY A 219 0.75 -16.20 3.55
CA GLY A 219 1.16 -17.39 4.27
C GLY A 219 0.48 -18.60 3.69
N ARG A 220 1.26 -19.47 3.03
CA ARG A 220 0.77 -20.82 2.75
C ARG A 220 0.40 -21.44 4.08
N ILE A 221 -0.89 -21.63 4.31
CA ILE A 221 -1.39 -22.44 5.39
C ILE A 221 -1.19 -23.88 4.94
N ALA A 222 -0.24 -24.59 5.56
CA ALA A 222 -0.01 -25.99 5.27
C ALA A 222 -0.31 -26.81 6.52
N LEU A 223 -1.16 -27.81 6.36
CA LEU A 223 -1.31 -28.90 7.32
C LEU A 223 -0.13 -29.84 7.12
N ILE A 224 0.62 -30.07 8.19
CA ILE A 224 1.73 -31.02 8.22
C ILE A 224 1.37 -32.06 9.28
N ALA A 225 1.18 -33.29 8.86
CA ALA A 225 1.16 -34.43 9.77
C ALA A 225 2.62 -34.87 9.97
N ASN A 226 3.06 -34.90 11.22
CA ASN A 226 4.36 -35.43 11.60
C ASN A 226 4.12 -36.79 12.28
N PRO A 227 4.24 -37.91 11.53
CA PRO A 227 4.12 -39.23 12.12
C PRO A 227 5.19 -39.44 13.20
N GLU A 228 4.84 -40.18 14.25
CA GLU A 228 5.86 -40.73 15.15
C GLU A 228 6.74 -41.75 14.39
N ARG A 229 6.16 -42.47 13.43
CA ARG A 229 6.85 -43.43 12.55
C ARG A 229 6.31 -43.41 11.14
N ASP A 230 7.22 -43.42 10.15
CA ASP A 230 6.88 -43.48 8.73
C ASP A 230 6.22 -44.82 8.32
N SER A 231 6.38 -45.87 9.14
CA SER A 231 5.74 -47.16 8.93
C SER A 231 5.31 -47.80 10.27
N VAL A 232 4.17 -48.48 10.24
CA VAL A 232 3.63 -49.26 11.37
C VAL A 232 3.26 -50.66 10.89
N LYS A 233 3.36 -51.65 11.79
CA LYS A 233 2.93 -53.02 11.48
C LYS A 233 1.39 -53.08 11.45
N ILE A 234 0.85 -54.00 10.66
CA ILE A 234 -0.59 -54.27 10.62
C ILE A 234 -1.07 -54.61 12.04
N GLY A 235 -2.14 -53.94 12.48
CA GLY A 235 -2.70 -54.09 13.83
C GLY A 235 -2.06 -53.22 14.91
N SER A 236 -1.05 -52.40 14.59
CA SER A 236 -0.48 -51.41 15.51
C SER A 236 -1.19 -50.06 15.41
N THR A 237 -1.17 -49.28 16.49
CA THR A 237 -1.68 -47.89 16.51
C THR A 237 -0.73 -46.97 15.76
N TYR A 238 -1.28 -46.11 14.89
CA TYR A 238 -0.54 -45.05 14.22
C TYR A 238 -0.77 -43.72 14.95
N GLU A 239 0.31 -43.12 15.43
CA GLU A 239 0.28 -41.81 16.10
C GLU A 239 1.01 -40.78 15.25
N ALA A 240 0.38 -39.61 15.10
CA ALA A 240 0.93 -38.48 14.36
C ALA A 240 0.48 -37.18 14.99
N ASP A 241 1.39 -36.22 15.09
CA ASP A 241 1.04 -34.86 15.47
C ASP A 241 0.59 -34.08 14.24
N LEU A 242 -0.53 -33.38 14.35
CA LEU A 242 -1.01 -32.48 13.30
C LEU A 242 -0.62 -31.04 13.61
N TYR A 243 0.16 -30.45 12.71
CA TYR A 243 0.57 -29.05 12.79
C TYR A 243 -0.13 -28.22 11.71
N LEU A 244 -0.67 -27.09 12.14
CA LEU A 244 -1.03 -26.01 11.22
C LEU A 244 0.15 -25.06 11.11
N THR A 245 0.76 -24.97 9.94
CA THR A 245 1.84 -24.02 9.66
C THR A 245 1.29 -22.84 8.87
N ILE A 246 1.73 -21.63 9.23
CA ILE A 246 1.38 -20.39 8.53
C ILE A 246 2.70 -19.77 8.08
N GLY A 247 2.91 -19.68 6.76
CA GLY A 247 4.06 -18.94 6.23
C GLY A 247 3.98 -17.46 6.59
N LEU A 248 5.03 -16.89 7.17
CA LEU A 248 5.09 -15.44 7.39
C LEU A 248 5.80 -14.82 6.18
N THR A 249 5.07 -14.09 5.34
CA THR A 249 5.65 -13.46 4.13
C THR A 249 6.27 -12.09 4.37
N ASN A 250 6.00 -11.49 5.52
CA ASN A 250 6.49 -10.17 5.94
C ASN A 250 7.57 -10.26 7.05
N TRP A 251 8.04 -11.47 7.36
CA TRP A 251 9.12 -11.72 8.29
C TRP A 251 10.27 -12.39 7.54
N THR A 252 11.48 -11.86 7.71
CA THR A 252 12.69 -12.38 7.09
C THR A 252 13.51 -13.13 8.12
N LEU A 253 13.74 -14.43 7.89
CA LEU A 253 14.71 -15.23 8.65
C LEU A 253 16.12 -14.88 8.18
N TYR A 254 16.85 -14.14 9.01
CA TYR A 254 18.20 -13.68 8.67
C TYR A 254 19.30 -14.46 9.39
N LYS A 255 18.96 -15.18 10.46
CA LYS A 255 19.90 -16.03 11.19
C LYS A 255 19.16 -17.19 11.87
N ALA A 256 19.75 -18.37 11.81
CA ALA A 256 19.33 -19.54 12.58
C ALA A 256 20.52 -20.09 13.36
N VAL A 257 20.32 -20.40 14.65
CA VAL A 257 21.30 -21.07 15.50
C VAL A 257 20.70 -22.38 15.97
N ILE A 258 21.42 -23.48 15.77
CA ILE A 258 20.92 -24.84 15.99
C ILE A 258 21.96 -25.60 16.77
N ASP A 259 21.59 -26.11 17.94
CA ASP A 259 22.50 -26.76 18.88
C ASP A 259 23.80 -25.94 19.07
N GLY A 260 23.64 -24.62 19.16
CA GLY A 260 24.73 -23.64 19.31
C GLY A 260 25.49 -23.27 18.02
N LYS A 261 25.18 -23.87 16.87
CA LYS A 261 25.85 -23.59 15.57
C LYS A 261 25.01 -22.74 14.65
N THR A 262 25.61 -21.72 14.03
CA THR A 262 24.91 -20.87 13.05
C THR A 262 24.75 -21.62 11.73
N VAL A 263 23.55 -21.61 11.15
CA VAL A 263 23.22 -22.25 9.86
C VAL A 263 22.94 -21.19 8.81
N ASN A 264 23.38 -21.43 7.58
CA ASN A 264 23.10 -20.53 6.45
C ASN A 264 21.61 -20.59 6.10
N THR A 265 20.93 -19.44 6.15
CA THR A 265 19.48 -19.31 5.93
C THR A 265 19.13 -18.79 4.54
N PHE A 266 20.08 -18.79 3.59
CA PHE A 266 19.84 -18.32 2.22
C PHE A 266 19.88 -19.45 1.18
N PRO A 267 18.83 -19.66 0.36
CA PRO A 267 17.51 -19.00 0.38
C PRO A 267 16.69 -19.32 1.65
N PRO A 268 15.57 -18.62 1.97
CA PRO A 268 14.84 -18.68 3.26
C PRO A 268 14.13 -20.02 3.57
N ARG A 269 14.61 -21.12 2.99
CA ARG A 269 14.29 -22.48 3.36
C ARG A 269 15.53 -23.08 4.03
N ALA A 270 15.57 -23.04 5.35
CA ALA A 270 16.50 -23.88 6.08
C ALA A 270 15.94 -25.30 6.08
N THR A 271 16.49 -26.17 5.21
CA THR A 271 16.34 -27.62 5.42
C THR A 271 17.28 -28.00 6.54
N LEU A 272 16.72 -28.63 7.56
CA LEU A 272 17.42 -28.97 8.78
C LEU A 272 17.79 -30.44 8.71
N THR A 273 19.08 -30.75 8.71
CA THR A 273 19.58 -32.13 8.69
C THR A 273 20.29 -32.42 9.99
N ALA A 274 19.71 -33.28 10.82
CA ALA A 274 20.37 -33.83 12.00
C ALA A 274 21.03 -35.17 11.64
N THR A 275 22.26 -35.38 12.11
CA THR A 275 22.96 -36.66 11.96
C THR A 275 22.66 -37.53 13.18
N ARG A 276 22.29 -38.79 12.95
CA ARG A 276 22.00 -39.77 14.01
C ARG A 276 23.14 -39.81 15.03
N GLY A 277 22.81 -39.59 16.32
CA GLY A 277 23.73 -39.81 17.43
C GLY A 277 24.14 -41.29 17.55
N LYS A 278 25.39 -41.56 17.92
CA LYS A 278 25.96 -42.92 18.02
C LYS A 278 25.35 -43.78 19.14
N ASP A 279 24.61 -43.18 20.07
CA ASP A 279 24.38 -43.78 21.40
C ASP A 279 22.93 -44.20 21.68
N GLY A 280 22.04 -44.18 20.67
CA GLY A 280 20.66 -44.68 20.79
C GLY A 280 19.72 -43.88 21.73
N LYS A 281 20.19 -42.80 22.35
CA LYS A 281 19.39 -41.93 23.24
C LYS A 281 18.60 -40.87 22.47
N PRO A 282 17.37 -40.51 22.90
CA PRO A 282 16.65 -39.37 22.34
C PRO A 282 17.51 -38.11 22.42
N GLN A 283 17.72 -37.44 21.28
CA GLN A 283 18.46 -36.18 21.25
C GLN A 283 17.47 -35.02 21.35
N LEU A 284 17.69 -34.13 22.32
CA LEU A 284 16.98 -32.86 22.37
C LEU A 284 17.57 -31.94 21.31
N TRP A 285 16.72 -31.43 20.44
CA TRP A 285 17.06 -30.52 19.37
C TRP A 285 16.58 -29.11 19.73
N GLU A 286 17.49 -28.14 19.78
CA GLU A 286 17.16 -26.75 20.07
C GLU A 286 17.57 -25.83 18.90
N ALA A 287 16.62 -25.03 18.43
CA ALA A 287 16.85 -24.03 17.39
C ALA A 287 16.36 -22.65 17.84
N GLN A 288 17.17 -21.63 17.57
CA GLN A 288 16.82 -20.22 17.70
C GLN A 288 16.75 -19.59 16.31
N LEU A 289 15.59 -19.06 15.96
CA LEU A 289 15.33 -18.40 14.70
C LEU A 289 15.23 -16.90 14.92
N TYR A 290 16.10 -16.14 14.27
CA TYR A 290 16.16 -14.69 14.37
C TYR A 290 15.45 -14.10 13.15
N LEU A 291 14.38 -13.37 13.42
CA LEU A 291 13.43 -12.87 12.44
C LEU A 291 13.37 -11.35 12.59
N PHE A 292 13.38 -10.62 11.47
CA PHE A 292 13.00 -9.21 11.46
C PHE A 292 11.79 -9.00 10.55
N ASN A 293 10.95 -8.01 10.86
CA ASN A 293 9.83 -7.64 10.01
C ASN A 293 10.14 -6.39 9.17
N GLU A 294 9.23 -6.00 8.26
CA GLU A 294 9.39 -4.80 7.41
C GLU A 294 9.48 -3.47 8.19
N HIS A 295 9.32 -3.49 9.52
CA HIS A 295 9.44 -2.35 10.42
C HIS A 295 10.71 -2.41 11.29
N ASP A 296 11.69 -3.24 10.92
CA ASP A 296 12.94 -3.49 11.65
C ASP A 296 12.75 -3.97 13.10
N GLU A 297 11.61 -4.59 13.41
CA GLU A 297 11.38 -5.20 14.72
C GLU A 297 11.99 -6.62 14.73
N ASP A 298 12.99 -6.82 15.59
CA ASP A 298 13.65 -8.11 15.80
C ASP A 298 12.84 -9.02 16.73
N THR A 299 12.78 -10.31 16.42
CA THR A 299 12.19 -11.35 17.27
C THR A 299 13.00 -12.63 17.19
N VAL A 300 13.13 -13.30 18.33
CA VAL A 300 13.78 -14.62 18.44
C VAL A 300 12.73 -15.67 18.78
N LEU A 301 12.60 -16.67 17.92
CA LEU A 301 11.74 -17.83 18.14
C LEU A 301 12.60 -19.03 18.55
N THR A 302 12.33 -19.60 19.72
CA THR A 302 13.05 -20.77 20.24
C THR A 302 12.19 -22.02 20.05
N ILE A 303 12.72 -23.02 19.36
CA ILE A 303 12.11 -24.33 19.14
C ILE A 303 12.90 -25.35 19.94
N ARG A 304 12.21 -26.17 20.73
CA ARG A 304 12.79 -27.31 21.44
C ARG A 304 11.99 -28.57 21.11
N ARG A 305 12.66 -29.58 20.56
CA ARG A 305 12.03 -30.82 20.10
C ARG A 305 12.85 -32.03 20.52
N PRO A 306 12.27 -33.02 21.22
CA PRO A 306 12.91 -34.31 21.34
C PRO A 306 12.85 -35.04 19.99
N PHE A 307 13.96 -35.59 19.53
CA PHE A 307 14.03 -36.47 18.36
C PHE A 307 14.16 -37.93 18.84
N PRO A 308 13.12 -38.77 18.70
CA PRO A 308 13.22 -40.17 19.10
C PRO A 308 14.15 -40.92 18.12
N LEU A 309 15.16 -41.60 18.66
CA LEU A 309 15.99 -42.52 17.88
C LEU A 309 15.32 -43.89 17.89
N HIS A 310 14.88 -44.38 16.74
CA HIS A 310 14.46 -45.77 16.58
C HIS A 310 15.59 -46.60 15.96
N GLU A 311 15.95 -47.72 16.60
CA GLU A 311 16.86 -48.70 16.02
C GLU A 311 16.20 -49.36 14.81
N SER A 312 16.86 -49.28 13.66
CA SER A 312 16.54 -50.13 12.52
C SER A 312 16.82 -51.59 12.91
N ILE A 313 15.77 -52.39 13.09
CA ILE A 313 15.94 -53.85 13.16
C ILE A 313 16.41 -54.30 11.78
N SER A 314 17.71 -54.57 11.66
CA SER A 314 18.27 -55.24 10.48
C SER A 314 17.66 -56.63 10.43
N SER A 315 16.70 -56.85 9.53
CA SER A 315 16.24 -58.19 9.19
C SER A 315 17.29 -58.86 8.31
N ALA A 316 18.39 -59.29 8.91
CA ALA A 316 19.24 -60.31 8.33
C ALA A 316 18.48 -61.64 8.46
N SER A 317 17.74 -62.04 7.43
CA SER A 317 17.27 -63.41 7.30
C SER A 317 18.48 -64.28 6.94
N PRO A 318 18.87 -65.29 7.75
CA PRO A 318 19.77 -66.31 7.25
C PRO A 318 18.95 -67.19 6.29
N VAL A 319 19.27 -67.12 5.00
CA VAL A 319 18.89 -68.17 4.05
C VAL A 319 19.67 -69.42 4.48
N LYS A 320 18.98 -70.40 5.06
CA LYS A 320 19.46 -71.77 5.09
C LYS A 320 18.98 -72.50 3.83
N PRO A 321 19.82 -73.38 3.26
CA PRO A 321 19.65 -73.96 1.93
C PRO A 321 18.37 -74.76 1.75
#